data_AF-A0A2E8RA68-F1
#
_entry.id   AF-A0A2E8RA68-F1
#
_cell.length_a   1.000
_cell.length_b   1.000
_cell.length_c   1.000
_cell.angle_alpha   90.00
_cell.angle_beta   90.00
_cell.angle_gamma   90.00
#
_symmetry.space_group_name_H-M   'P 1'
#
loop_
_entity.id
_entity.type
_entity.pdbx_description
1 polymer ?
#
loop_
_entity_poly.entity_id
_entity_poly.type
_entity_poly.pdbx_seq_one_letter_code
_entity_poly.pdbx_strand_id
1 'polypeptide(L)'
;MFLRKKDFLMSNNDDLTSEAIRHLASLTRISMSDEEVEKMRDEMSNILDNIAVLNEINTDSVDPTGHSVDLTSVLRDDVSKDSFSTTDILSNAPNHDEDLIKIKPVFE
;
A
#
# COMPACT_ATOMS: atom_id res chain seq x y z
N MET A 1 -15.47 -8.91 11.29
CA MET A 1 -14.17 -9.08 11.98
C MET A 1 -13.50 -7.71 12.02
N PHE A 2 -13.99 -6.82 12.88
CA PHE A 2 -13.47 -5.46 13.06
C PHE A 2 -12.26 -5.57 13.99
N LEU A 3 -11.06 -5.55 13.43
CA LEU A 3 -9.83 -5.36 14.20
C LEU A 3 -9.91 -3.99 14.89
N ARG A 4 -9.51 -3.97 16.17
CA ARG A 4 -9.83 -2.94 17.14
C ARG A 4 -9.26 -1.57 16.73
N LYS A 5 -10.13 -0.59 16.58
CA LYS A 5 -9.82 0.85 16.43
C LYS A 5 -8.93 1.43 17.54
N LYS A 6 -8.75 0.70 18.64
CA LYS A 6 -8.09 1.17 19.87
C LYS A 6 -6.57 0.94 19.88
N ASP A 7 -6.05 0.05 19.05
CA ASP A 7 -4.62 -0.30 19.07
C ASP A 7 -3.77 0.67 18.21
N PHE A 8 -4.40 1.47 17.34
CA PHE A 8 -3.72 2.48 16.51
C PHE A 8 -3.59 3.86 17.17
N LEU A 9 -4.28 4.09 18.30
CA LEU A 9 -4.34 5.40 18.98
C LEU A 9 -3.40 5.50 20.18
N MET A 10 -2.19 4.95 20.06
CA MET A 10 -1.08 5.32 20.95
C MET A 10 0.04 5.86 20.08
N SER A 11 0.10 7.18 19.97
CA SER A 11 1.29 7.91 19.57
C SER A 11 2.38 7.68 20.62
N ASN A 12 3.04 6.53 20.54
CA ASN A 12 4.38 6.35 21.08
C ASN A 12 5.29 6.14 19.86
N ASN A 13 6.17 7.11 19.58
CA ASN A 13 7.27 6.91 18.64
C ASN A 13 8.21 5.76 19.04
N ASP A 14 7.99 5.14 20.20
CA ASP A 14 8.71 3.94 20.67
C ASP A 14 8.48 2.70 19.78
N ASP A 15 7.43 2.66 18.94
CA ASP A 15 7.14 1.51 18.06
C ASP A 15 7.85 1.58 16.69
N LEU A 16 8.47 2.72 16.35
CA LEU A 16 9.27 2.88 15.11
C LEU A 16 10.69 2.34 15.31
N THR A 17 10.79 1.04 15.51
CA THR A 17 12.08 0.33 15.54
C THR A 17 12.58 0.06 14.12
N SER A 18 13.88 -0.16 13.96
CA SER A 18 14.47 -0.57 12.69
C SER A 18 13.90 -1.90 12.20
N GLU A 19 13.46 -2.77 13.11
CA GLU A 19 12.73 -4.00 12.78
C GLU A 19 11.35 -3.70 12.19
N ALA A 20 10.61 -2.73 12.75
CA ALA A 20 9.33 -2.30 12.19
C ALA A 20 9.48 -1.74 10.77
N ILE A 21 10.55 -0.96 10.50
CA ILE A 21 10.87 -0.48 9.15
C ILE A 21 11.19 -1.63 8.20
N ARG A 22 11.98 -2.63 8.63
CA ARG A 22 12.26 -3.81 7.81
C ARG A 22 11.01 -4.64 7.52
N HIS A 23 10.12 -4.76 8.50
CA HIS A 23 8.84 -5.42 8.32
C HIS A 23 7.97 -4.68 7.29
N LEU A 24 7.90 -3.34 7.37
CA LEU A 24 7.20 -2.52 6.38
C LEU A 24 7.82 -2.64 4.98
N ALA A 25 9.14 -2.68 4.88
CA ALA A 25 9.87 -2.87 3.61
C ALA A 25 9.54 -4.23 2.98
N SER A 26 9.42 -5.28 3.79
CA SER A 26 8.97 -6.61 3.35
C SER A 26 7.55 -6.58 2.77
N LEU A 27 6.61 -5.93 3.46
CA LEU A 27 5.22 -5.80 3.01
C LEU A 27 5.09 -5.03 1.69
N THR A 28 5.95 -4.03 1.48
CA THR A 28 5.97 -3.18 0.28
C THR A 28 6.92 -3.68 -0.81
N ARG A 29 7.64 -4.78 -0.57
CA ARG A 29 8.66 -5.37 -1.46
C ARG A 29 9.78 -4.38 -1.84
N ILE A 30 10.18 -3.54 -0.89
CA ILE A 30 11.30 -2.61 -1.04
C ILE A 30 12.52 -3.22 -0.35
N SER A 31 13.63 -3.36 -1.07
CA SER A 31 14.91 -3.76 -0.48
C SER A 31 15.64 -2.53 0.02
N MET A 32 16.19 -2.57 1.24
CA MET A 32 16.90 -1.46 1.87
C MET A 32 18.17 -1.96 2.54
N SER A 33 19.24 -1.15 2.52
CA SER A 33 20.44 -1.38 3.34
C SER A 33 20.19 -1.03 4.80
N ASP A 34 21.11 -1.43 5.69
CA ASP A 34 20.99 -1.12 7.12
C ASP A 34 21.04 0.39 7.38
N GLU A 35 21.85 1.13 6.62
CA GLU A 35 21.93 2.59 6.69
C GLU A 35 20.64 3.26 6.21
N GLU A 36 20.03 2.73 5.14
CA GLU A 36 18.75 3.22 4.62
C GLU A 36 17.61 2.96 5.60
N VAL A 37 17.63 1.83 6.30
CA VAL A 37 16.64 1.49 7.34
C VAL A 37 16.72 2.50 8.50
N GLU A 38 17.91 2.81 9.00
CA GLU A 38 18.07 3.79 10.08
C GLU A 38 17.63 5.19 9.64
N LYS A 39 18.00 5.59 8.43
CA LYS A 39 17.58 6.88 7.87
C LYS A 39 16.05 6.96 7.73
N MET A 40 15.43 5.91 7.19
CA MET A 40 13.98 5.84 7.01
C MET A 40 13.24 5.83 8.35
N ARG A 41 13.81 5.20 9.38
CA ARG A 41 13.28 5.23 10.75
C ARG A 41 13.12 6.67 11.25
N ASP A 42 14.18 7.46 11.13
CA ASP A 42 14.16 8.87 11.55
C ASP A 42 13.22 9.72 10.69
N GLU A 43 13.24 9.53 9.36
CA GLU A 43 12.34 10.24 8.44
C GLU A 43 10.86 9.93 8.73
N MET A 44 10.52 8.65 8.95
CA MET A 44 9.17 8.22 9.27
C MET A 44 8.69 8.74 10.62
N SER A 45 9.56 8.75 11.64
CA SER A 45 9.23 9.35 12.95
C SER A 45 8.83 10.81 12.80
N ASN A 46 9.62 11.59 12.05
CA ASN A 46 9.32 12.99 11.80
C ASN A 46 7.99 13.17 11.03
N ILE A 47 7.68 12.29 10.07
CA ILE A 47 6.41 12.35 9.33
C ILE A 47 5.22 12.08 10.26
N LEU A 48 5.30 11.05 11.10
CA LEU A 48 4.22 10.72 12.03
C LEU A 48 4.02 11.80 13.09
N ASP A 49 5.09 12.41 13.59
CA ASP A 49 5.01 13.55 14.51
C ASP A 49 4.24 14.72 13.90
N ASN A 50 4.48 15.03 12.62
CA ASN A 50 3.74 16.08 11.93
C ASN A 50 2.25 15.73 11.74
N ILE A 51 1.94 14.45 11.51
CA ILE A 51 0.55 13.98 11.34
C ILE A 51 -0.19 13.94 12.69
N ALA A 52 0.53 13.79 13.80
CA ALA A 52 -0.06 13.66 15.14
C ALA A 52 -0.93 14.87 15.54
N VAL A 53 -0.72 16.05 14.97
CA VAL A 53 -1.56 17.25 15.16
C VAL A 53 -3.02 16.98 14.81
N LEU A 54 -3.31 16.06 13.87
CA LEU A 54 -4.69 15.71 13.51
C LEU A 54 -5.46 15.01 14.64
N ASN A 55 -4.77 14.44 15.63
CA ASN A 55 -5.40 13.79 16.79
C ASN A 55 -6.08 14.79 17.75
N GLU A 56 -5.75 16.09 17.65
CA GLU A 56 -6.38 17.13 18.47
C GLU A 56 -7.82 17.43 18.05
N ILE A 57 -8.23 16.97 16.86
CA ILE A 57 -9.54 17.25 16.29
C ILE A 57 -10.50 16.10 16.61
N ASN A 58 -11.61 16.41 17.31
CA ASN A 58 -12.66 15.43 17.57
C ASN A 58 -13.45 15.10 16.28
N THR A 59 -13.42 13.82 15.89
CA THR A 59 -14.12 13.29 14.71
C THR A 59 -15.20 12.25 15.04
N ASP A 60 -15.58 12.10 16.33
CA ASP A 60 -16.55 11.07 16.77
C ASP A 60 -17.95 11.21 16.15
N SER A 61 -18.30 12.41 15.69
CA SER A 61 -19.62 12.74 15.12
C SER A 61 -19.61 12.93 13.61
N VAL A 62 -18.50 12.63 12.93
CA VAL A 62 -18.38 12.73 11.47
C VAL A 62 -18.01 11.39 10.87
N ASP A 63 -18.77 10.97 9.86
CA ASP A 63 -18.48 9.75 9.12
C ASP A 63 -17.22 9.93 8.25
N PRO A 64 -16.38 8.89 8.09
CA PRO A 64 -15.23 8.96 7.21
C PRO A 64 -15.62 9.21 5.76
N THR A 65 -15.05 10.25 5.15
CA THR A 65 -15.23 10.55 3.73
C THR A 65 -14.37 9.64 2.85
N GLY A 66 -14.97 8.61 2.25
CA GLY A 66 -14.25 7.69 1.36
C GLY A 66 -14.03 8.25 -0.06
N HIS A 67 -14.95 9.08 -0.55
CA HIS A 67 -14.89 9.67 -1.88
C HIS A 67 -15.44 11.09 -1.83
N SER A 68 -14.92 11.98 -2.66
CA SER A 68 -15.30 13.41 -2.68
C SER A 68 -16.67 13.67 -3.31
N VAL A 69 -17.27 12.67 -3.94
CA VAL A 69 -18.58 12.72 -4.60
C VAL A 69 -19.42 11.54 -4.15
N ASP A 70 -20.74 11.68 -4.25
CA ASP A 70 -21.67 10.59 -3.97
C ASP A 70 -21.45 9.43 -4.94
N LEU A 71 -21.17 8.24 -4.42
CA LEU A 71 -21.11 7.04 -5.24
C LEU A 71 -22.47 6.39 -5.33
N THR A 72 -22.83 6.06 -6.56
CA THR A 72 -23.82 5.04 -6.87
C THR A 72 -23.09 3.85 -7.47
N SER A 73 -23.55 2.64 -7.19
CA SER A 73 -22.97 1.44 -7.79
C SER A 73 -23.19 1.47 -9.30
N VAL A 74 -22.10 1.64 -10.06
CA VAL A 74 -22.14 1.58 -11.52
C VAL A 74 -21.80 0.15 -11.94
N LEU A 75 -22.79 -0.53 -12.53
CA LEU A 75 -22.59 -1.85 -13.10
C LEU A 75 -22.20 -1.73 -14.57
N ARG A 76 -21.31 -2.63 -15.00
CA ARG A 76 -20.98 -2.83 -16.42
C ARG A 76 -21.90 -3.92 -16.97
N ASP A 77 -22.48 -3.69 -18.16
CA ASP A 77 -23.21 -4.73 -18.88
C ASP A 77 -22.33 -5.95 -19.15
N ASP A 78 -22.90 -7.15 -19.04
CA ASP A 78 -22.20 -8.40 -19.34
C ASP A 78 -22.14 -8.68 -20.84
N VAL A 79 -21.43 -7.82 -21.55
CA VAL A 79 -21.19 -7.93 -23.00
C VAL A 79 -19.70 -8.17 -23.22
N SER A 80 -19.38 -9.17 -24.04
CA SER A 80 -18.00 -9.48 -24.44
C SER A 80 -17.44 -8.33 -25.30
N LYS A 81 -16.15 -8.04 -25.11
CA LYS A 81 -15.40 -7.07 -25.92
C LYS A 81 -14.15 -7.75 -26.47
N ASP A 82 -13.68 -7.26 -27.61
CA ASP A 82 -12.43 -7.75 -28.20
C ASP A 82 -11.28 -7.57 -27.20
N SER A 83 -10.45 -8.61 -27.07
CA SER A 83 -9.24 -8.57 -26.26
C SER A 83 -8.12 -7.84 -27.01
N PHE A 84 -7.15 -7.29 -26.28
CA PHE A 84 -5.94 -6.74 -26.89
C PHE A 84 -5.14 -7.84 -27.61
N SER A 85 -4.36 -7.45 -28.63
CA SER A 85 -3.50 -8.41 -29.33
C SER A 85 -2.39 -8.89 -28.40
N THR A 86 -1.91 -10.13 -28.58
CA THR A 86 -0.82 -10.68 -27.78
C THR A 86 0.43 -9.80 -27.86
N THR A 87 0.73 -9.27 -29.05
CA THR A 87 1.85 -8.35 -29.28
C THR A 87 1.73 -7.08 -28.43
N ASP A 88 0.54 -6.48 -28.34
CA ASP A 88 0.33 -5.26 -27.55
C ASP A 88 0.50 -5.54 -26.05
N ILE A 89 -0.03 -6.67 -25.57
CA ILE A 89 0.07 -7.09 -24.17
C ILE A 89 1.53 -7.33 -23.77
N LEU A 90 2.30 -8.02 -24.61
CA LEU A 90 3.69 -8.40 -24.32
C LEU A 90 4.70 -7.28 -24.58
N SER A 91 4.29 -6.18 -25.21
CA SER A 91 5.17 -5.07 -25.58
C SER A 91 5.99 -4.48 -24.41
N ASN A 92 5.45 -4.54 -23.19
CA ASN A 92 6.10 -4.04 -21.96
C ASN A 92 6.54 -5.17 -21.02
N ALA A 93 6.40 -6.44 -21.40
CA ALA A 93 6.81 -7.56 -20.56
C ALA A 93 8.35 -7.59 -20.46
N PRO A 94 8.95 -7.55 -19.26
CA PRO A 94 10.41 -7.57 -19.12
C PRO A 94 11.08 -8.82 -19.71
N ASN A 95 10.35 -9.94 -19.74
CA ASN A 95 10.76 -11.19 -20.37
C ASN A 95 9.50 -11.97 -20.79
N HIS A 96 9.54 -12.59 -21.96
CA HIS A 96 8.47 -13.45 -22.45
C HIS A 96 9.04 -14.66 -23.20
N ASP A 97 8.27 -15.74 -23.23
CA ASP A 97 8.56 -16.97 -23.96
C ASP A 97 7.35 -17.27 -24.83
N GLU A 98 7.49 -17.12 -26.13
CA GLU A 98 6.36 -17.09 -27.07
C GLU A 98 5.27 -16.11 -26.57
N ASP A 99 4.06 -16.62 -26.32
CA ASP A 99 2.89 -15.85 -25.90
C ASP A 99 2.76 -15.73 -24.36
N LEU A 100 3.80 -16.07 -23.59
CA LEU A 100 3.77 -16.12 -22.12
C LEU A 100 4.73 -15.12 -21.48
N ILE A 101 4.30 -14.43 -20.41
CA ILE A 101 5.21 -13.63 -19.57
C ILE A 101 6.07 -14.57 -18.74
N LYS A 102 7.39 -14.46 -18.87
CA LYS A 102 8.35 -15.33 -18.21
C LYS A 102 8.81 -14.72 -16.89
N ILE A 103 8.58 -15.44 -15.79
CA ILE A 103 9.01 -15.05 -14.44
C ILE A 103 9.96 -16.10 -13.84
N LYS A 104 10.64 -15.73 -12.76
CA LYS A 104 11.31 -16.72 -11.92
C LYS A 104 10.23 -17.59 -11.25
N PRO A 105 10.38 -18.92 -11.24
CA PRO A 105 9.45 -19.79 -10.54
C PRO A 105 9.42 -19.43 -9.04
N VAL A 106 8.22 -19.45 -8.47
CA VAL A 106 8.00 -19.25 -7.04
C VAL A 106 8.01 -20.61 -6.37
N PHE A 107 8.94 -20.82 -5.44
CA PHE A 107 9.01 -22.00 -4.60
C PHE A 107 8.78 -21.58 -3.15
N GLU A 108 8.22 -22.49 -2.34
CA GLU A 108 8.07 -22.32 -0.88
C GLU A 108 9.40 -22.44 -0.14
#